data_AF-A0A7C7W6G3-F1
#
_entry.id   AF-A0A7C7W6G3-F1
#
_cell.length_a   1.000
_cell.length_b   1.000
_cell.length_c   1.000
_cell.angle_alpha   90.00
_cell.angle_beta   90.00
_cell.angle_gamma   90.00
#
_symmetry.space_group_name_H-M   'P 1'
#
loop_
_entity.id
_entity.type
_entity.pdbx_description
1 polymer ?
#
loop_
_entity_poly.entity_id
_entity_poly.type
_entity_poly.pdbx_seq_one_letter_code
_entity_poly.pdbx_strand_id
1 'polypeptide(L)'
;MIVILVLSLALYVLSGITTPKRKKRRSSDSTYACGEKIRLGSLKVTIALHEYLTYFIILDSSVLLIAFASLSLNSINLSIILIYLVIVLVSSLILRGGD
;
A
#
# COMPACT_ATOMS: atom_id res chain seq x y z
N MET A 1 8.75 14.16 -2.98
CA MET A 1 7.86 13.21 -3.69
C MET A 1 8.33 12.89 -5.11
N ILE A 2 8.62 13.89 -5.96
CA ILE A 2 9.08 13.68 -7.34
C ILE A 2 10.32 12.79 -7.44
N VAL A 3 11.31 13.01 -6.56
CA VAL A 3 12.55 12.21 -6.53
C VAL A 3 12.29 10.72 -6.29
N ILE A 4 11.38 10.40 -5.38
CA ILE A 4 11.02 9.00 -5.05
C ILE A 4 10.31 8.35 -6.25
N LEU A 5 9.42 9.10 -6.90
CA LEU A 5 8.67 8.65 -8.08
C LEU A 5 9.61 8.35 -9.26
N VAL A 6 10.56 9.26 -9.52
CA VAL A 6 11.58 9.09 -10.56
C VAL A 6 12.48 7.90 -10.24
N LEU A 7 12.90 7.74 -8.98
CA LEU A 7 13.73 6.61 -8.55
C LEU A 7 12.99 5.27 -8.69
N SER A 8 11.72 5.19 -8.27
CA SER A 8 10.93 3.97 -8.42
C SER A 8 10.70 3.62 -9.88
N LEU A 9 10.47 4.63 -10.73
CA LEU A 9 10.30 4.43 -12.16
C LEU A 9 11.60 3.95 -12.81
N ALA A 10 12.73 4.54 -12.42
CA ALA A 10 14.04 4.12 -12.89
C ALA A 10 14.33 2.66 -12.51
N LEU A 11 14.10 2.28 -11.25
CA LEU A 11 14.26 0.90 -10.79
C LEU A 11 13.31 -0.07 -11.49
N TYR A 12 12.06 0.33 -11.73
CA TYR A 12 11.08 -0.47 -12.47
C TYR A 12 11.50 -0.73 -13.92
N VAL A 13 12.01 0.29 -14.61
CA VAL A 13 12.52 0.17 -15.97
C VAL A 13 13.79 -0.68 -16.01
N LEU A 14 14.73 -0.45 -15.08
CA LEU A 14 15.98 -1.21 -14.99
C LEU A 14 15.71 -2.70 -14.76
N SER A 15 14.81 -3.03 -13.84
CA SER A 15 14.39 -4.40 -13.57
C SER A 15 13.68 -5.02 -14.77
N GLY A 16 12.82 -4.28 -15.47
CA GLY A 16 12.17 -4.75 -16.69
C GLY A 16 13.13 -5.08 -17.84
N ILE A 17 14.24 -4.35 -17.95
CA ILE A 17 15.28 -4.58 -18.98
C ILE A 17 16.22 -5.72 -18.59
N THR A 18 16.61 -5.80 -17.32
CA THR A 18 17.55 -6.83 -16.81
C THR A 18 16.89 -8.19 -16.61
N THR A 19 15.56 -8.25 -16.50
CA THR A 19 14.85 -9.52 -16.33
C THR A 19 14.88 -10.32 -17.64
N PRO A 20 15.40 -11.56 -17.65
CA PRO A 20 15.38 -12.41 -18.83
C PRO A 20 13.93 -12.66 -19.25
N LYS A 21 13.56 -12.21 -20.47
CA LYS A 21 12.22 -12.42 -21.03
C LYS A 21 11.93 -13.93 -21.14
N ARG A 22 11.20 -14.47 -20.16
CA ARG A 22 10.73 -15.86 -20.19
C ARG A 22 9.80 -16.01 -21.40
N LYS A 23 10.13 -16.92 -22.34
CA LYS A 23 9.25 -17.26 -23.47
C LYS A 23 7.83 -17.49 -22.93
N LYS A 24 6.85 -16.70 -23.40
CA LYS A 24 5.42 -16.84 -23.07
C LYS A 24 4.96 -18.25 -23.39
N ARG A 25 5.08 -19.17 -22.43
CA ARG A 25 4.44 -20.48 -22.46
C ARG A 25 3.06 -20.27 -21.85
N ARG A 26 2.00 -20.70 -22.55
CA ARG A 26 0.57 -20.60 -22.17
C ARG A 26 0.19 -21.09 -20.75
N SER A 27 1.14 -21.52 -19.93
CA SER A 27 0.95 -22.03 -18.58
C SER A 27 1.67 -21.20 -17.49
N SER A 28 2.30 -20.06 -17.82
CA SER A 28 3.11 -19.29 -16.86
C SER A 28 2.36 -18.19 -16.10
N ASP A 29 1.06 -18.04 -16.37
CA ASP A 29 0.20 -17.01 -15.75
C ASP A 29 -0.73 -17.60 -14.67
N SER A 30 -0.45 -18.84 -14.25
CA SER A 30 -1.10 -19.42 -13.07
C SER A 30 -0.27 -19.05 -11.85
N THR A 31 -0.91 -18.40 -10.87
CA THR A 31 -0.36 -18.13 -9.54
C THR A 31 0.32 -19.38 -8.98
N TYR A 32 1.53 -19.21 -8.45
CA TYR A 32 2.40 -20.31 -8.08
C TYR A 32 1.79 -21.09 -6.90
N ALA A 33 1.29 -22.28 -7.19
CA ALA A 33 0.88 -23.24 -6.19
C ALA A 33 1.29 -24.63 -6.66
N CYS A 34 2.54 -25.02 -6.40
CA CYS A 34 3.03 -26.39 -6.57
C CYS A 34 2.50 -27.16 -7.80
N GLY A 35 2.47 -26.53 -8.98
CA GLY A 35 2.00 -27.16 -10.23
C GLY A 35 0.48 -27.25 -10.45
N GLU A 36 -0.35 -26.82 -9.49
CA GLU A 36 -1.80 -26.81 -9.58
C GLU A 36 -2.34 -25.47 -10.09
N LYS A 37 -3.26 -25.52 -11.06
CA LYS A 37 -3.88 -24.33 -11.64
C LYS A 37 -4.99 -23.84 -10.71
N ILE A 38 -4.64 -23.05 -9.72
CA ILE A 38 -5.63 -22.39 -8.86
C ILE A 38 -6.27 -21.26 -9.67
N ARG A 39 -7.58 -21.37 -9.93
CA ARG A 39 -8.36 -20.20 -10.32
C ARG A 39 -8.44 -19.31 -9.09
N LEU A 40 -7.82 -18.12 -9.12
CA LEU A 40 -8.13 -17.05 -8.16
C LEU A 40 -9.61 -16.68 -8.35
N GLY A 41 -10.49 -17.47 -7.76
CA GLY A 41 -11.92 -17.26 -7.78
C GLY A 41 -12.24 -16.12 -6.85
N SER A 42 -12.34 -14.91 -7.40
CA SER A 42 -12.68 -13.65 -6.73
C SER A 42 -11.81 -13.33 -5.51
N LEU A 43 -11.13 -12.20 -5.54
CA LEU A 43 -10.52 -11.63 -4.33
C LEU A 43 -11.68 -11.34 -3.35
N LYS A 44 -12.01 -12.30 -2.49
CA LYS A 44 -13.03 -12.11 -1.44
C LYS A 44 -12.42 -11.16 -0.44
N VAL A 45 -12.68 -9.88 -0.64
CA VAL A 45 -12.43 -8.83 0.34
C VAL A 45 -13.12 -9.28 1.61
N THR A 46 -12.32 -9.75 2.57
CA THR A 46 -12.81 -10.19 3.87
C THR A 46 -13.48 -9.01 4.56
N ILE A 47 -14.57 -9.25 5.29
CA ILE A 47 -15.33 -8.21 6.00
C ILE A 47 -14.40 -7.37 6.89
N ALA A 48 -13.40 -8.02 7.51
CA ALA A 48 -12.35 -7.36 8.27
C ALA A 48 -11.59 -6.30 7.45
N LEU A 49 -11.21 -6.61 6.20
CA LEU A 49 -10.48 -5.69 5.32
C LEU A 49 -11.31 -4.43 5.01
N HIS A 50 -12.62 -4.60 4.81
CA HIS A 50 -13.54 -3.50 4.59
C HIS A 50 -13.71 -2.63 5.84
N GLU A 51 -13.79 -3.25 7.01
CA GLU A 51 -13.89 -2.55 8.29
C GLU A 51 -12.61 -1.74 8.58
N TYR A 52 -11.43 -2.33 8.39
CA TYR A 52 -10.14 -1.64 8.50
C TYR A 52 -10.03 -0.45 7.55
N LEU A 53 -10.43 -0.62 6.28
CA LEU A 53 -10.40 0.45 5.29
C LEU A 53 -11.30 1.62 5.71
N THR A 54 -12.47 1.32 6.27
CA THR A 54 -13.41 2.33 6.75
C THR A 54 -12.81 3.13 7.91
N TYR A 55 -12.25 2.46 8.93
CA TYR A 55 -11.58 3.16 10.04
C TYR A 55 -10.37 3.97 9.57
N PHE A 56 -9.61 3.46 8.61
CA PHE A 56 -8.47 4.17 8.03
C PHE A 56 -8.91 5.48 7.37
N ILE A 57 -9.97 5.47 6.55
CA ILE A 57 -10.49 6.67 5.88
C ILE A 57 -10.98 7.71 6.88
N ILE A 58 -11.69 7.28 7.93
CA ILE A 58 -12.19 8.18 8.99
C ILE A 58 -11.01 8.83 9.73
N LEU A 59 -10.00 8.05 10.10
CA LEU A 59 -8.83 8.57 10.78
C LEU A 59 -8.03 9.53 9.88
N ASP A 60 -7.82 9.15 8.63
CA ASP A 60 -7.07 9.93 7.64
C ASP A 60 -7.67 11.31 7.42
N SER A 61 -8.98 11.36 7.16
CA SER A 61 -9.73 12.62 7.00
C SER A 61 -9.71 13.49 8.26
N SER A 62 -9.81 12.88 9.44
CA SER A 62 -9.76 13.60 10.73
C SER A 62 -8.38 14.22 10.97
N VAL A 63 -7.30 13.49 10.70
CA VAL A 63 -5.94 14.02 10.87
C VAL A 63 -5.63 15.10 9.85
N LEU A 64 -6.12 14.96 8.62
CA LEU A 64 -5.96 15.98 7.58
C LEU A 64 -6.60 17.31 8.03
N LEU A 65 -7.79 17.26 8.64
CA LEU A 65 -8.44 18.44 9.25
C LEU A 65 -7.60 19.05 10.39
N ILE A 66 -7.05 18.23 11.28
CA ILE A 66 -6.18 18.70 12.38
C ILE A 66 -4.90 19.33 11.83
N ALA A 67 -4.31 18.76 10.77
CA ALA A 67 -3.12 19.28 10.12
C ALA A 67 -3.38 20.66 9.51
N PHE A 68 -4.51 20.84 8.81
CA PHE A 68 -4.93 22.14 8.28
C PHE A 68 -5.22 23.16 9.39
N ALA A 69 -5.90 22.74 10.47
CA ALA A 69 -6.15 23.60 11.62
C ALA A 69 -4.85 24.04 12.31
N SER A 70 -3.89 23.13 12.48
CA SER A 70 -2.57 23.41 13.08
C SER A 70 -1.74 24.35 12.20
N LEU A 71 -1.83 24.20 10.87
CA LEU A 71 -1.19 25.11 9.92
C LEU A 71 -1.81 26.52 9.99
N SER A 72 -3.14 26.61 10.07
CA SER A 72 -3.84 27.90 10.21
C SER A 72 -3.54 28.61 11.53
N LEU A 73 -3.28 27.86 12.60
CA LEU A 73 -2.92 28.40 13.92
C LEU A 73 -1.41 28.62 14.09
N ASN A 74 -0.61 28.35 13.05
CA ASN A 74 0.85 28.41 13.05
C ASN A 74 1.48 27.61 14.21
N SER A 75 0.78 26.60 14.71
CA SER A 75 1.15 25.74 15.84
C SER A 75 1.38 24.34 15.33
N ILE A 76 2.46 24.17 14.56
CA ILE A 76 2.84 22.85 14.03
C ILE A 76 3.31 21.99 15.21
N ASN A 77 2.39 21.18 15.73
CA ASN A 77 2.68 20.20 16.77
C ASN A 77 3.24 18.93 16.13
N LEU A 78 4.58 18.85 16.05
CA LEU A 78 5.33 17.68 15.55
C LEU A 78 4.86 16.34 16.16
N SER A 79 4.40 16.36 17.42
CA SER A 79 3.87 15.19 18.12
C SER A 79 2.64 14.57 17.44
N ILE A 80 1.74 15.40 16.91
CA ILE A 80 0.51 14.93 16.24
C ILE A 80 0.87 14.22 14.92
N ILE A 81 1.81 14.80 14.17
CA ILE A 81 2.31 14.24 12.91
C ILE A 81 2.99 12.89 13.18
N LEU A 82 3.79 12.79 14.23
CA LEU A 82 4.51 11.57 14.58
C LEU A 82 3.56 10.45 15.01
N ILE A 83 2.54 10.76 15.82
CA ILE A 83 1.50 9.80 16.21
C ILE A 83 0.74 9.29 14.98
N TYR A 84 0.35 10.18 14.07
CA TYR A 84 -0.33 9.77 12.83
C TYR A 84 0.53 8.86 11.97
N LEU A 85 1.82 9.16 11.81
CA LEU A 85 2.75 8.34 11.04
C LEU A 85 2.89 6.93 11.63
N VAL A 86 2.92 6.81 12.96
CA VAL A 86 2.91 5.52 13.67
C VAL A 86 1.61 4.77 13.40
N ILE A 87 0.45 5.44 13.45
CA ILE A 87 -0.84 4.76 13.20
C ILE A 87 -0.92 4.27 11.76
N VAL A 88 -0.54 5.09 10.78
CA VAL A 88 -0.50 4.68 9.36
C VAL A 88 0.44 3.49 9.16
N LEU A 89 1.60 3.49 9.82
CA LEU A 89 2.57 2.40 9.74
C LEU A 89 2.00 1.11 10.34
N VAL A 90 1.37 1.17 11.51
CA VAL A 90 0.71 0.03 12.15
C VAL A 90 -0.43 -0.51 11.29
N SER A 91 -1.30 0.36 10.75
CA SER A 91 -2.37 -0.05 9.83
C SER A 91 -1.82 -0.72 8.57
N SER A 92 -0.73 -0.19 7.99
CA SER A 92 -0.10 -0.78 6.80
C SER A 92 0.56 -2.14 7.09
N LEU A 93 1.06 -2.34 8.32
CA LEU A 93 1.68 -3.58 8.75
C LEU A 93 0.61 -4.66 9.00
N ILE A 94 -0.49 -4.30 9.66
CA ILE A 94 -1.65 -5.18 9.85
C ILE A 94 -2.23 -5.60 8.49
N LEU A 95 -2.33 -4.65 7.55
CA LEU A 95 -2.81 -4.91 6.20
C LEU A 95 -1.90 -5.87 5.41
N ARG A 96 -0.57 -5.80 5.60
CA ARG A 96 0.40 -6.71 4.97
C ARG A 96 0.54 -8.06 5.67
N GLY A 97 0.19 -8.15 6.95
CA GLY A 97 0.31 -9.37 7.77
C GLY A 97 -0.95 -10.25 7.78
N GLY A 98 -2.00 -9.86 7.05
CA GLY A 98 -3.24 -10.62 6.92
C GLY A 98 -3.20 -11.71 5.84
N ASP A 99 -2.07 -12.41 5.71
CA ASP A 99 -1.89 -13.61 4.88
C ASP A 99 -1.68 -14.84 5.78
#